data_AF-A0A5K1ACC2-F1
#
_entry.id   AF-A0A5K1ACC2-F1
#
_cell.length_a   1.000
_cell.length_b   1.000
_cell.length_c   1.000
_cell.angle_alpha   90.00
_cell.angle_beta   90.00
_cell.angle_gamma   90.00
#
_symmetry.space_group_name_H-M   'P 1'
#
loop_
_entity.id
_entity.type
_entity.pdbx_description
1 polymer ?
#
loop_
_entity_poly.entity_id
_entity_poly.type
_entity_poly.pdbx_seq_one_letter_code
_entity_poly.pdbx_strand_id
1 'polypeptide(L)' 'ARYKLQLDPTVDEVKKLCNTCRKNAKSERVVFHYNGHGVPKPTANGEIWVFNK' A
#
# COMPACT_ATOMS: atom_id res chain seq x y z
N ALA A 1 0.72 -13.92 -11.48
CA ALA A 1 0.85 -12.57 -10.89
C ALA A 1 2.17 -12.45 -10.14
N ARG A 2 2.78 -11.26 -10.06
CA ARG A 2 3.95 -11.02 -9.19
C ARG A 2 3.48 -10.48 -7.84
N TYR A 3 3.92 -11.10 -6.75
CA TYR A 3 3.55 -10.71 -5.39
C TYR A 3 4.65 -9.89 -4.75
N LYS A 4 4.27 -8.87 -3.98
CA LYS A 4 5.19 -8.02 -3.22
C LYS A 4 4.59 -7.75 -1.86
N LEU A 5 5.37 -8.01 -0.81
CA LEU A 5 5.00 -7.76 0.57
C LEU A 5 5.70 -6.48 1.07
N GLN A 6 5.00 -5.74 1.93
CA GLN A 6 5.53 -4.63 2.70
C GLN A 6 5.05 -4.82 4.13
N LEU A 7 5.98 -5.03 5.05
CA LEU A 7 5.73 -5.25 6.47
C LEU A 7 5.94 -3.91 7.18
N ASP A 8 4.92 -3.45 7.90
CA ASP A 8 4.90 -2.20 8.66
C ASP A 8 5.51 -0.99 7.90
N PRO A 9 5.04 -0.71 6.66
CA PRO A 9 5.71 0.24 5.80
C PRO A 9 5.47 1.68 6.21
N THR A 10 6.36 2.54 5.71
CA THR A 10 6.20 3.99 5.68
C THR A 10 5.44 4.47 4.44
N VAL A 11 4.99 5.73 4.45
CA VAL A 11 4.30 6.35 3.30
C VAL A 11 5.14 6.28 2.02
N ASP A 12 6.44 6.55 2.12
CA ASP A 12 7.35 6.56 0.96
C ASP A 12 7.52 5.16 0.35
N GLU A 13 7.54 4.12 1.20
CA GLU A 13 7.64 2.73 0.77
C GLU A 13 6.37 2.28 0.05
N VAL A 14 5.19 2.62 0.58
CA VAL A 14 3.90 2.35 -0.08
C VAL A 14 3.82 3.08 -1.42
N LYS A 15 4.25 4.35 -1.47
CA LYS A 15 4.27 5.15 -2.72
C LYS A 15 5.17 4.51 -3.77
N LYS A 16 6.37 4.07 -3.39
CA LYS A 16 7.31 3.36 -4.28
C LYS A 16 6.74 2.02 -4.74
N LEU A 17 6.10 1.27 -3.85
CA LEU A 17 5.45 -0.01 -4.16
C LEU A 17 4.38 0.17 -5.24
N CYS A 18 3.42 1.06 -5.01
CA CYS A 18 2.30 1.32 -5.91
C CYS A 18 2.76 1.76 -7.30
N ASN A 19 3.68 2.72 -7.36
CA ASN A 19 4.25 3.20 -8.62
C ASN A 19 4.96 2.07 -9.40
N THR A 20 5.73 1.24 -8.70
CA THR A 20 6.42 0.11 -9.32
C THR A 20 5.43 -0.94 -9.83
N CYS A 21 4.39 -1.26 -9.06
CA CYS A 21 3.37 -2.23 -9.46
C CYS A 21 2.59 -1.74 -10.69
N ARG A 22 2.18 -0.47 -10.72
CA ARG A 22 1.49 0.12 -11.88
C ARG A 22 2.36 0.11 -13.13
N LYS A 23 3.62 0.58 -13.02
CA LYS A 23 4.57 0.58 -14.14
C LYS A 23 4.73 -0.81 -14.76
N ASN A 24 4.81 -1.85 -13.93
CA ASN A 24 5.03 -3.22 -14.38
C ASN A 24 3.76 -3.88 -14.96
N ALA A 25 2.58 -3.56 -14.44
CA ALA A 25 1.32 -4.16 -14.88
C ALA A 25 0.80 -3.59 -16.20
N LYS A 26 1.27 -2.41 -16.64
CA LYS A 26 0.77 -1.72 -17.84
C LYS A 26 -0.76 -1.55 -17.78
N SER A 27 -1.50 -2.22 -18.68
CA SER A 27 -2.96 -2.24 -18.74
C SER A 27 -3.61 -3.31 -17.85
N GLU A 28 -2.83 -4.22 -17.28
CA GLU A 28 -3.36 -5.26 -16.40
C GLU A 28 -3.77 -4.70 -15.03
N ARG A 29 -4.65 -5.44 -14.35
CA ARG A 29 -5.12 -5.12 -13.01
C ARG A 29 -4.01 -5.32 -11.99
N VAL A 30 -3.91 -4.41 -11.03
CA VAL A 30 -3.07 -4.57 -9.82
C VAL A 30 -4.02 -4.76 -8.64
N VAL A 31 -3.70 -5.73 -7.79
CA VAL A 31 -4.40 -5.94 -6.51
C VAL A 31 -3.60 -5.25 -5.41
N PHE A 32 -4.29 -4.46 -4.59
CA PHE A 32 -3.73 -3.84 -3.39
C PHE A 32 -4.49 -4.39 -2.19
N HIS A 33 -3.78 -5.15 -1.35
CA HIS A 33 -4.31 -5.66 -0.10
C HIS A 33 -3.72 -4.83 1.05
N TYR A 34 -4.57 -4.27 1.89
CA TYR A 34 -4.20 -3.50 3.07
C TYR A 34 -4.79 -4.17 4.30
N ASN A 35 -3.93 -4.45 5.29
CA ASN A 35 -4.33 -4.97 6.59
C ASN A 35 -3.94 -3.95 7.66
N GLY A 36 -4.94 -3.30 8.25
CA GLY A 36 -4.77 -2.23 9.25
C GLY A 36 -5.06 -2.66 10.69
N HIS A 37 -4.98 -3.95 11.03
CA HIS A 37 -5.33 -4.39 12.40
C HIS A 37 -4.40 -3.83 13.51
N GLY A 38 -3.16 -3.46 13.17
CA GLY A 38 -2.18 -2.90 14.10
C GLY A 38 -2.16 -1.38 14.20
N VAL A 39 -3.09 -0.68 13.54
CA VAL A 39 -3.15 0.79 13.46
C VAL A 39 -4.57 1.29 13.77
N PRO A 40 -4.79 2.61 13.97
CA PRO A 40 -6.13 3.14 14.17
C PRO A 40 -7.07 2.86 12.99
N LYS A 41 -8.38 2.94 13.23
CA LYS A 41 -9.39 2.82 12.16
C LYS A 41 -9.25 3.97 11.15
N PRO A 42 -9.66 3.77 9.87
CA PRO A 42 -9.68 4.84 8.88
C PRO A 42 -10.48 6.06 9.33
N THR A 43 -10.07 7.24 8.88
CA THR A 43 -10.73 8.50 9.23
C THR A 43 -11.96 8.74 8.34
N ALA A 44 -12.86 9.64 8.76
CA ALA A 44 -13.98 10.08 7.94
C ALA A 44 -13.55 10.84 6.67
N ASN A 45 -12.30 11.33 6.64
CA ASN A 45 -11.70 12.00 5.49
C ASN A 45 -11.17 11.01 4.42
N GLY A 46 -11.28 9.70 4.67
CA GLY A 46 -10.81 8.67 3.75
C GLY A 46 -9.32 8.36 3.85
N GLU A 47 -8.70 8.57 5.01
CA GLU A 47 -7.29 8.30 5.25
C GLU A 47 -7.09 6.88 5.82
N ILE A 48 -5.99 6.23 5.40
CA ILE A 48 -5.49 4.98 5.97
C ILE A 48 -4.19 5.23 6.73
N TRP A 49 -3.89 4.37 7.69
CA TRP A 49 -2.73 4.53 8.58
C TRP A 49 -1.59 3.61 8.17
N VAL A 50 -0.37 4.16 8.24
CA VAL A 50 0.91 3.48 8.04
C VAL A 50 1.91 4.04 9.06
N PHE A 51 3.11 3.46 9.18
CA PHE A 51 4.09 3.86 10.19
C PHE A 51 5.00 5.00 9.71
N ASN A 52 5.69 5.63 10.65
CA ASN A 52 6.87 6.47 10.41
C ASN A 52 8.15 5.59 10.46
N LYS A 53 9.31 6.22 10.23
CA LYS A 53 10.62 5.61 10.51
C LYS A 53 10.94 5.67 11.99
#